data_AF-A0A2X0L2Z7-F1
#
_entry.id   AF-A0A2X0L2Z7-F1
#
_cell.length_a   1.000
_cell.length_b   1.000
_cell.length_c   1.000
_cell.angle_alpha   90.00
_cell.angle_beta   90.00
_cell.angle_gamma   90.00
#
_symmetry.space_group_name_H-M   'P 1'
#
loop_
_entity.id
_entity.type
_entity.pdbx_description
1 polymer ?
#
loop_
_entity_poly.entity_id
_entity_poly.type
_entity_poly.pdbx_seq_one_letter_code
_entity_poly.pdbx_strand_id
1 'polypeptide(L)'
;MAPSHNSKSSVSRWAVTLAALTTIAVGVEAFANTFPIVAWADRPHSSLSTLASTSPSSSSRSGTQASFSSSDAAADLCSLQAILLVSAPGLHYSDLPLLPTTPTGIRARVDYYADSSLTRAYVPLANGVLTTPERVARTFIKQCGAVLQTDDYASFWQGDAAKTLRIETVQGLDEWELVGVKARQGRRELLNKIDEAIQAHLHTLQGPYLVVLTSLPEASTQALASITPLTKRQALDLDDKALEIEEEALSSLSDLEDALDETPVPSSTIGTDDPDTFAAQDRPIIESVTDKAAQAIDAGIDYVASAFAPDPTSIFEVKPNSGLLHRYVFFTPALILCILISFLILIPLLVFTSQALTTVQTVYGLEHKMTGSVGTDGSKGS
;
A
#
# COMPACT_ATOMS: atom_id res chain seq x y z
N MET A 1 -32.10 38.80 43.06
CA MET A 1 -32.02 38.24 41.69
C MET A 1 -30.67 37.57 41.53
N ALA A 2 -30.64 36.33 41.06
CA ALA A 2 -29.40 35.60 40.76
C ALA A 2 -29.45 35.14 39.29
N PRO A 3 -28.33 35.19 38.54
CA PRO A 3 -28.31 34.81 37.13
C PRO A 3 -28.38 33.28 36.98
N SER A 4 -29.39 32.78 36.26
CA SER A 4 -29.48 31.36 35.90
C SER A 4 -28.47 31.01 34.82
N HIS A 5 -27.45 30.22 35.15
CA HIS A 5 -26.39 29.85 34.22
C HIS A 5 -26.82 28.68 33.32
N ASN A 6 -27.19 28.99 32.08
CA ASN A 6 -27.79 28.03 31.15
C ASN A 6 -26.73 27.09 30.54
N SER A 7 -26.39 26.01 31.26
CA SER A 7 -25.27 25.09 30.97
C SER A 7 -25.41 24.25 29.67
N LYS A 8 -26.60 24.17 29.08
CA LYS A 8 -26.96 23.17 28.05
C LYS A 8 -26.33 23.34 26.66
N SER A 9 -25.52 24.38 26.40
CA SER A 9 -24.96 24.69 25.07
C SER A 9 -23.59 24.08 24.77
N SER A 10 -22.92 23.44 25.75
CA SER A 10 -21.56 22.91 25.57
C SER A 10 -21.52 21.59 24.79
N VAL A 11 -22.39 20.63 25.13
CA VAL A 11 -22.26 19.22 24.74
C VAL A 11 -22.26 18.99 23.23
N SER A 12 -23.10 19.71 22.47
CA SER A 12 -23.20 19.51 21.00
C SER A 12 -21.96 19.95 20.23
N ARG A 13 -21.11 20.82 20.79
CA ARG A 13 -19.85 21.26 20.13
C ARG A 13 -18.79 20.17 20.13
N TRP A 14 -18.75 19.33 21.16
CA TRP A 14 -17.79 18.22 21.28
C TRP A 14 -18.09 17.07 20.31
N ALA A 15 -19.37 16.79 20.03
CA ALA A 15 -19.76 15.75 19.07
C ALA A 15 -19.28 16.06 17.64
N VAL A 16 -19.44 17.32 17.20
CA VAL A 16 -19.04 17.76 15.84
C VAL A 16 -17.51 17.74 15.69
N THR A 17 -16.76 18.12 16.73
CA THR A 17 -15.29 18.09 16.70
C THR A 17 -14.73 16.66 16.71
N LEU A 18 -15.36 15.72 17.42
CA LEU A 18 -14.97 14.31 17.38
C LEU A 18 -15.17 13.67 16.00
N ALA A 19 -16.31 13.88 15.36
CA ALA A 19 -16.59 13.34 14.02
C ALA A 19 -15.61 13.87 12.95
N ALA A 20 -15.21 15.15 13.06
CA ALA A 20 -14.22 15.75 12.17
C ALA A 20 -12.79 15.22 12.39
N LEU A 21 -12.44 14.84 13.62
CA LEU A 21 -11.14 14.22 13.92
C LEU A 21 -11.03 12.79 13.35
N THR A 22 -12.11 12.00 13.42
CA THR A 22 -12.09 10.60 12.96
C THR A 22 -11.89 10.42 11.45
N THR A 23 -12.34 11.37 10.62
CA THR A 23 -12.18 11.27 9.16
C THR A 23 -10.80 11.70 8.66
N ILE A 24 -10.07 12.53 9.42
CA ILE A 24 -8.72 12.97 9.04
C ILE A 24 -7.69 11.84 9.23
N ALA A 25 -7.83 11.02 10.28
CA ALA A 25 -6.87 9.96 10.62
C ALA A 25 -6.65 8.95 9.47
N VAL A 26 -7.75 8.50 8.84
CA VAL A 26 -7.71 7.49 7.76
C VAL A 26 -6.94 7.97 6.52
N GLY A 27 -6.85 9.29 6.30
CA GLY A 27 -6.13 9.86 5.15
C GLY A 27 -4.60 9.87 5.29
N VAL A 28 -4.06 9.66 6.49
CA VAL A 28 -2.60 9.78 6.75
C VAL A 28 -1.87 8.46 6.47
N GLU A 29 -2.44 7.33 6.87
CA GLU A 29 -1.83 6.01 6.71
C GLU A 29 -1.69 5.59 5.23
N ALA A 30 -2.56 6.08 4.34
CA ALA A 30 -2.54 5.77 2.90
C ALA A 30 -1.27 6.23 2.16
N PHE A 31 -0.47 7.13 2.74
CA PHE A 31 0.81 7.59 2.20
C PHE A 31 2.01 7.20 3.07
N ALA A 32 1.78 6.67 4.27
CA ALA A 32 2.83 6.12 5.11
C ALA A 32 3.52 4.95 4.38
N ASN A 33 4.84 4.83 4.56
CA ASN A 33 5.67 3.81 3.88
C ASN A 33 5.58 3.84 2.34
N THR A 34 5.27 4.99 1.72
CA THR A 34 5.41 5.17 0.27
C THR A 34 6.68 5.92 -0.09
N PHE A 35 7.31 5.55 -1.21
CA PHE A 35 8.53 6.17 -1.71
C PHE A 35 8.41 6.52 -3.21
N PRO A 36 9.12 7.56 -3.70
CA PRO A 36 9.16 7.88 -5.12
C PRO A 36 10.07 6.93 -5.90
N ILE A 37 9.76 6.75 -7.17
CA ILE A 37 10.67 6.16 -8.17
C ILE A 37 10.75 7.11 -9.36
N VAL A 38 11.98 7.45 -9.76
CA VAL A 38 12.30 8.14 -11.01
C VAL A 38 13.28 7.27 -11.77
N ALA A 39 12.88 6.76 -12.93
CA ALA A 39 13.72 5.93 -13.79
C ALA A 39 13.75 6.49 -15.22
N TRP A 40 14.87 6.29 -15.91
CA TRP A 40 14.99 6.55 -17.35
C TRP A 40 16.07 5.67 -17.97
N ALA A 41 15.92 5.34 -19.24
CA ALA A 41 16.92 4.65 -20.04
C ALA A 41 17.32 5.46 -21.28
N ASP A 42 18.51 5.20 -21.82
CA ASP A 42 19.00 5.90 -23.03
C ASP A 42 18.18 5.60 -24.29
N ARG A 43 17.33 4.56 -24.24
CA ARG A 43 16.48 4.02 -25.30
C ARG A 43 15.11 3.59 -24.75
N PRO A 44 14.07 3.52 -25.59
CA PRO A 44 12.78 2.95 -25.19
C PRO A 44 12.90 1.45 -24.91
N HIS A 45 12.40 1.04 -23.74
CA HIS A 45 12.49 -0.31 -23.19
C HIS A 45 11.16 -0.71 -22.52
N SER A 46 10.62 -1.89 -22.85
CA SER A 46 9.30 -2.37 -22.35
C SER A 46 9.33 -2.76 -20.86
N SER A 47 10.51 -3.02 -20.32
CA SER A 47 10.75 -3.21 -18.89
C SER A 47 10.39 -1.98 -18.05
N LEU A 48 10.51 -0.76 -18.59
CA LEU A 48 10.00 0.46 -17.94
C LEU A 48 8.47 0.48 -17.84
N SER A 49 7.77 -0.01 -18.86
CA SER A 49 6.31 -0.19 -18.80
C SER A 49 5.91 -1.26 -17.75
N THR A 50 6.78 -2.25 -17.50
CA THR A 50 6.58 -3.24 -16.42
C THR A 50 6.86 -2.65 -15.02
N LEU A 51 7.85 -1.77 -14.90
CA LEU A 51 8.04 -0.91 -13.73
C LEU A 51 6.85 0.04 -13.50
N ALA A 52 6.10 0.41 -14.53
CA ALA A 52 4.89 1.22 -14.44
C ALA A 52 3.64 0.41 -14.05
N SER A 53 3.46 -0.80 -14.62
CA SER A 53 2.26 -1.65 -14.42
C SER A 53 2.19 -2.34 -13.06
N THR A 54 3.28 -2.41 -12.30
CA THR A 54 3.37 -2.87 -10.89
C THR A 54 2.63 -1.97 -9.87
N SER A 55 1.54 -1.31 -10.28
CA SER A 55 0.73 -0.45 -9.42
C SER A 55 -0.19 -1.28 -8.52
N PRO A 56 -0.37 -0.96 -7.23
CA PRO A 56 -1.29 -1.67 -6.33
C PRO A 56 -2.76 -1.27 -6.59
N SER A 57 -3.24 -1.44 -7.82
CA SER A 57 -4.61 -1.10 -8.21
C SER A 57 -5.62 -2.12 -7.68
N SER A 58 -6.12 -1.83 -6.47
CA SER A 58 -7.39 -2.29 -5.88
C SER A 58 -7.61 -3.79 -5.60
N SER A 59 -7.88 -4.05 -4.31
CA SER A 59 -8.79 -5.08 -3.74
C SER A 59 -8.59 -6.58 -4.00
N SER A 60 -7.76 -7.03 -4.95
CA SER A 60 -7.43 -8.45 -5.08
C SER A 60 -6.56 -8.92 -3.90
N ARG A 61 -7.18 -9.62 -2.93
CA ARG A 61 -6.47 -10.24 -1.78
C ARG A 61 -5.58 -11.42 -2.21
N SER A 62 -5.86 -12.02 -3.37
CA SER A 62 -4.90 -12.86 -4.08
C SER A 62 -3.77 -11.97 -4.61
N GLY A 63 -2.60 -12.03 -3.97
CA GLY A 63 -1.45 -11.21 -4.31
C GLY A 63 -0.85 -11.56 -5.67
N THR A 64 -1.47 -11.10 -6.76
CA THR A 64 -0.90 -11.10 -8.11
C THR A 64 0.26 -10.11 -8.19
N GLN A 65 1.38 -10.52 -7.60
CA GLN A 65 2.66 -9.89 -7.83
C GLN A 65 2.91 -9.88 -9.33
N ALA A 66 2.91 -8.70 -9.97
CA ALA A 66 3.26 -8.60 -11.38
C ALA A 66 4.68 -9.15 -11.56
N SER A 67 4.75 -10.30 -12.23
CA SER A 67 5.94 -11.12 -12.27
C SER A 67 6.78 -10.75 -13.48
N PHE A 68 8.08 -10.51 -13.26
CA PHE A 68 9.09 -10.43 -14.33
C PHE A 68 9.40 -11.85 -14.88
N SER A 69 8.38 -12.70 -14.97
CA SER A 69 8.42 -14.08 -15.48
C SER A 69 7.97 -14.16 -16.93
N SER A 70 7.45 -13.07 -17.52
CA SER A 70 7.34 -12.96 -18.96
C SER A 70 8.74 -12.90 -19.57
N SER A 71 9.02 -13.82 -20.50
CA SER A 71 10.28 -13.93 -21.25
C SER A 71 10.75 -12.61 -21.84
N ASP A 72 9.79 -11.78 -22.25
CA ASP A 72 10.03 -10.62 -23.09
C ASP A 72 10.52 -9.43 -22.26
N ALA A 73 10.01 -9.27 -21.02
CA ALA A 73 10.50 -8.27 -20.07
C ALA A 73 11.90 -8.63 -19.55
N ALA A 74 12.19 -9.92 -19.40
CA ALA A 74 13.53 -10.42 -19.09
C ALA A 74 14.50 -10.16 -20.26
N ALA A 75 14.10 -10.49 -21.50
CA ALA A 75 14.91 -10.27 -22.70
C ALA A 75 15.23 -8.79 -22.93
N ASP A 76 14.25 -7.90 -22.71
CA ASP A 76 14.42 -6.44 -22.79
C ASP A 76 15.42 -5.93 -21.74
N LEU A 77 15.29 -6.31 -20.47
CA LEU A 77 16.30 -6.03 -19.43
C LEU A 77 17.67 -6.57 -19.83
N CYS A 78 17.73 -7.76 -20.44
CA CYS A 78 18.97 -8.37 -20.90
C CYS A 78 19.56 -7.73 -22.18
N SER A 79 18.96 -6.68 -22.74
CA SER A 79 19.58 -5.85 -23.78
C SER A 79 20.44 -4.71 -23.23
N LEU A 80 20.23 -4.33 -21.96
CA LEU A 80 21.01 -3.31 -21.26
C LEU A 80 22.44 -3.79 -20.97
N GLN A 81 23.41 -2.87 -21.03
CA GLN A 81 24.79 -3.10 -20.56
C GLN A 81 24.99 -2.61 -19.12
N ALA A 82 24.23 -1.61 -18.67
CA ALA A 82 24.33 -1.12 -17.30
C ALA A 82 22.96 -0.83 -16.66
N ILE A 83 22.84 -1.12 -15.36
CA ILE A 83 21.79 -0.59 -14.50
C ILE A 83 22.45 0.18 -13.35
N LEU A 84 22.08 1.44 -13.18
CA LEU A 84 22.50 2.29 -12.06
C LEU A 84 21.30 2.49 -11.12
N LEU A 85 21.30 1.77 -9.99
CA LEU A 85 20.29 1.90 -8.94
C LEU A 85 20.81 2.86 -7.87
N VAL A 86 20.21 4.05 -7.77
CA VAL A 86 20.57 5.05 -6.75
C VAL A 86 19.47 5.08 -5.68
N SER A 87 19.84 4.67 -4.46
CA SER A 87 19.00 4.89 -3.29
C SER A 87 19.39 6.20 -2.59
N ALA A 88 18.41 7.03 -2.29
CA ALA A 88 18.53 8.23 -1.47
C ALA A 88 17.51 8.13 -0.32
N PRO A 89 17.86 7.48 0.81
CA PRO A 89 16.95 7.27 1.93
C PRO A 89 16.38 8.60 2.45
N GLY A 90 15.06 8.73 2.46
CA GLY A 90 14.36 9.98 2.85
C GLY A 90 13.98 10.90 1.68
N LEU A 91 14.32 10.55 0.44
CA LEU A 91 13.81 11.23 -0.77
C LEU A 91 12.29 11.07 -0.86
N HIS A 92 11.56 12.19 -0.87
CA HIS A 92 10.10 12.22 -0.90
C HIS A 92 9.57 12.84 -2.20
N TYR A 93 8.30 12.59 -2.56
CA TYR A 93 7.71 13.12 -3.79
C TYR A 93 7.78 14.66 -3.90
N SER A 94 7.73 15.37 -2.75
CA SER A 94 7.90 16.83 -2.66
C SER A 94 9.24 17.34 -3.20
N ASP A 95 10.22 16.45 -3.36
CA ASP A 95 11.60 16.78 -3.65
C ASP A 95 11.94 16.56 -5.14
N LEU A 96 11.14 15.76 -5.87
CA LEU A 96 11.30 15.61 -7.33
C LEU A 96 11.16 16.97 -8.08
N PRO A 97 10.25 17.89 -7.69
CA PRO A 97 10.22 19.25 -8.22
C PRO A 97 11.41 20.13 -7.81
N LEU A 98 12.27 19.68 -6.90
CA LEU A 98 13.50 20.38 -6.47
C LEU A 98 14.77 19.82 -7.14
N LEU A 99 14.66 18.71 -7.90
CA LEU A 99 15.78 18.13 -8.65
C LEU A 99 16.39 19.15 -9.64
N PRO A 100 17.71 19.07 -9.92
CA PRO A 100 18.37 20.02 -10.80
C PRO A 100 17.78 20.07 -12.21
N THR A 101 17.53 21.29 -12.67
CA THR A 101 17.07 21.61 -14.03
C THR A 101 18.23 22.04 -14.93
N THR A 102 19.45 21.62 -14.59
CA THR A 102 20.67 21.75 -15.40
C THR A 102 20.53 20.90 -16.66
N PRO A 103 21.14 21.26 -17.81
CA PRO A 103 20.98 20.48 -19.05
C PRO A 103 21.46 19.03 -18.97
N THR A 104 22.38 18.73 -18.07
CA THR A 104 22.89 17.37 -17.78
C THR A 104 22.13 16.65 -16.67
N GLY A 105 21.28 17.37 -15.93
CA GLY A 105 20.74 16.93 -14.65
C GLY A 105 19.56 15.97 -14.76
N ILE A 106 19.28 15.25 -13.67
CA ILE A 106 18.24 14.21 -13.55
C ILE A 106 16.92 14.66 -14.20
N ARG A 107 16.44 15.87 -13.91
CA ARG A 107 15.17 16.34 -14.44
C ARG A 107 15.22 16.56 -15.96
N ALA A 108 16.26 17.23 -16.46
CA ALA A 108 16.42 17.45 -17.89
C ALA A 108 16.60 16.13 -18.66
N ARG A 109 17.20 15.11 -18.03
CA ARG A 109 17.29 13.76 -18.59
C ARG A 109 15.93 13.07 -18.65
N VAL A 110 15.12 13.11 -17.58
CA VAL A 110 13.75 12.57 -17.61
C VAL A 110 12.89 13.29 -18.65
N ASP A 111 12.95 14.62 -18.71
CA ASP A 111 12.22 15.43 -19.69
C ASP A 111 12.72 15.18 -21.15
N TYR A 112 13.99 14.83 -21.35
CA TYR A 112 14.58 14.46 -22.66
C TYR A 112 14.25 13.03 -23.09
N TYR A 113 14.29 12.09 -22.14
CA TYR A 113 13.95 10.67 -22.31
C TYR A 113 12.47 10.42 -22.02
N ALA A 114 11.57 11.31 -22.45
CA ALA A 114 10.14 11.22 -22.12
C ALA A 114 9.53 9.85 -22.50
N ASP A 115 9.80 9.37 -23.72
CA ASP A 115 9.33 8.06 -24.22
C ASP A 115 10.03 6.85 -23.55
N SER A 116 11.09 7.09 -22.79
CA SER A 116 11.91 6.07 -22.11
C SER A 116 12.17 6.42 -20.64
N SER A 117 11.19 7.03 -19.98
CA SER A 117 11.24 7.38 -18.56
C SER A 117 9.96 7.02 -17.80
N LEU A 118 10.08 6.97 -16.48
CA LEU A 118 9.00 6.66 -15.55
C LEU A 118 9.19 7.48 -14.27
N THR A 119 8.23 8.34 -13.95
CA THR A 119 8.14 9.00 -12.63
C THR A 119 6.89 8.53 -11.92
N ARG A 120 7.05 7.87 -10.77
CA ARG A 120 5.94 7.49 -9.88
C ARG A 120 6.12 8.12 -8.50
N ALA A 121 5.11 8.88 -8.09
CA ALA A 121 5.13 9.66 -6.86
C ALA A 121 5.15 8.80 -5.59
N TYR A 122 4.34 7.75 -5.59
CA TYR A 122 4.10 6.88 -4.44
C TYR A 122 4.11 5.42 -4.88
N VAL A 123 5.12 4.69 -4.43
CA VAL A 123 5.19 3.22 -4.54
C VAL A 123 5.25 2.68 -3.10
N PRO A 124 4.40 1.72 -2.72
CA PRO A 124 4.38 1.22 -1.34
C PRO A 124 5.60 0.34 -1.07
N LEU A 125 6.20 0.52 0.11
CA LEU A 125 7.16 -0.40 0.69
C LEU A 125 6.40 -1.62 1.22
N ALA A 126 6.40 -2.72 0.45
CA ALA A 126 5.69 -3.93 0.81
C ALA A 126 6.48 -4.73 1.87
N ASN A 127 5.91 -4.86 3.08
CA ASN A 127 6.56 -5.51 4.22
C ASN A 127 7.08 -6.92 3.87
N GLY A 128 8.41 -7.09 3.84
CA GLY A 128 9.08 -8.36 3.53
C GLY A 128 9.04 -8.80 2.06
N VAL A 129 8.48 -8.00 1.15
CA VAL A 129 8.35 -8.34 -0.27
C VAL A 129 9.22 -7.39 -1.10
N LEU A 130 10.11 -7.96 -1.93
CA LEU A 130 11.04 -7.16 -2.74
C LEU A 130 10.33 -6.07 -3.52
N THR A 131 10.85 -4.84 -3.41
CA THR A 131 10.38 -3.68 -4.17
C THR A 131 10.63 -3.84 -5.67
N THR A 132 9.93 -3.07 -6.51
CA THR A 132 10.11 -3.20 -7.98
C THR A 132 11.57 -2.97 -8.43
N PRO A 133 12.32 -1.97 -7.91
CA PRO A 133 13.74 -1.83 -8.22
C PRO A 133 14.59 -3.05 -7.79
N GLU A 134 14.37 -3.60 -6.60
CA GLU A 134 15.07 -4.80 -6.12
C GLU A 134 14.78 -6.02 -7.01
N ARG A 135 13.53 -6.17 -7.47
CA ARG A 135 13.16 -7.21 -8.44
C ARG A 135 13.93 -7.07 -9.74
N VAL A 136 13.93 -5.87 -10.34
CA VAL A 136 14.65 -5.61 -11.61
C VAL A 136 16.14 -5.88 -11.46
N ALA A 137 16.76 -5.39 -10.37
CA ALA A 137 18.17 -5.65 -10.05
C ALA A 137 18.46 -7.16 -9.90
N ARG A 138 17.65 -7.89 -9.12
CA ARG A 138 17.80 -9.35 -8.91
C ARG A 138 17.58 -10.15 -10.20
N THR A 139 16.62 -9.74 -11.04
CA THR A 139 16.36 -10.34 -12.36
C THR A 139 17.56 -10.12 -13.29
N PHE A 140 18.11 -8.90 -13.35
CA PHE A 140 19.26 -8.57 -14.18
C PHE A 140 20.53 -9.33 -13.76
N ILE A 141 20.80 -9.48 -12.46
CA ILE A 141 21.87 -10.37 -11.96
C ILE A 141 21.60 -11.82 -12.41
N LYS A 142 20.44 -12.38 -12.04
CA LYS A 142 20.19 -13.83 -12.17
C LYS A 142 19.99 -14.33 -13.61
N GLN A 143 19.30 -13.56 -14.46
CA GLN A 143 18.94 -13.99 -15.82
C GLN A 143 19.87 -13.40 -16.88
N CYS A 144 20.33 -12.15 -16.69
CA CYS A 144 21.20 -11.50 -17.67
C CYS A 144 22.69 -11.71 -17.42
N GLY A 145 23.06 -12.32 -16.29
CA GLY A 145 24.46 -12.58 -15.90
C GLY A 145 25.22 -11.33 -15.48
N ALA A 146 24.53 -10.28 -15.04
CA ALA A 146 25.16 -9.02 -14.67
C ALA A 146 25.95 -9.15 -13.35
N VAL A 147 27.15 -8.55 -13.34
CA VAL A 147 27.97 -8.47 -12.13
C VAL A 147 27.54 -7.26 -11.31
N LEU A 148 27.34 -7.47 -10.00
CA LEU A 148 27.15 -6.37 -9.06
C LEU A 148 28.49 -5.67 -8.81
N GLN A 149 28.51 -4.35 -8.99
CA GLN A 149 29.57 -3.46 -8.58
C GLN A 149 29.12 -2.69 -7.33
N THR A 150 29.86 -2.87 -6.24
CA THR A 150 29.84 -2.04 -5.04
C THR A 150 31.00 -1.03 -5.08
N ASP A 151 30.98 -0.02 -4.22
CA ASP A 151 32.01 1.03 -4.19
C ASP A 151 33.33 0.62 -3.50
N ASP A 152 33.53 -0.68 -3.22
CA ASP A 152 34.81 -1.23 -2.78
C ASP A 152 35.79 -1.25 -3.98
N TYR A 153 36.48 -0.12 -4.18
CA TYR A 153 37.43 0.18 -5.27
C TYR A 153 38.55 -0.86 -5.53
N ALA A 154 38.68 -1.90 -4.71
CA ALA A 154 39.71 -2.92 -4.81
C ALA A 154 39.42 -4.05 -5.84
N SER A 155 38.16 -4.35 -6.16
CA SER A 155 37.84 -5.39 -7.16
C SER A 155 37.99 -4.86 -8.59
N PHE A 156 39.25 -4.79 -9.03
CA PHE A 156 39.69 -4.41 -10.36
C PHE A 156 38.93 -5.16 -11.48
N TRP A 157 38.70 -4.48 -12.62
CA TRP A 157 37.87 -4.90 -13.75
C TRP A 157 38.44 -6.09 -14.57
N GLN A 158 38.68 -7.23 -13.92
CA GLN A 158 39.45 -8.34 -14.50
C GLN A 158 38.59 -9.50 -15.03
N GLY A 159 37.51 -9.16 -15.74
CA GLY A 159 36.73 -10.09 -16.54
C GLY A 159 35.83 -9.34 -17.51
N ASP A 160 35.56 -9.94 -18.68
CA ASP A 160 34.68 -9.41 -19.73
C ASP A 160 33.18 -9.49 -19.34
N ALA A 161 32.85 -8.97 -18.16
CA ALA A 161 31.49 -8.82 -17.67
C ALA A 161 30.78 -7.70 -18.46
N ALA A 162 30.27 -8.05 -19.64
CA ALA A 162 29.57 -7.15 -20.55
C ALA A 162 28.27 -6.51 -19.98
N LYS A 163 27.94 -6.79 -18.71
CA LYS A 163 26.78 -6.25 -17.99
C LYS A 163 27.13 -5.95 -16.53
N THR A 164 26.82 -4.73 -16.09
CA THR A 164 27.05 -4.27 -14.71
C THR A 164 25.76 -3.75 -14.06
N LEU A 165 25.53 -4.16 -12.82
CA LEU A 165 24.60 -3.48 -11.91
C LEU A 165 25.45 -2.69 -10.91
N ARG A 166 25.27 -1.38 -10.81
CA ARG A 166 25.84 -0.58 -9.72
C ARG A 166 24.73 -0.12 -8.78
N ILE A 167 25.00 -0.21 -7.48
CA ILE A 167 24.11 0.28 -6.44
C ILE A 167 24.84 1.38 -5.68
N GLU A 168 24.33 2.60 -5.76
CA GLU A 168 24.83 3.76 -5.03
C GLU A 168 23.83 4.14 -3.93
N THR A 169 24.30 4.43 -2.72
CA THR A 169 23.44 4.84 -1.59
C THR A 169 23.89 6.19 -1.06
N VAL A 170 23.12 7.25 -1.34
CA VAL A 170 23.43 8.61 -0.89
C VAL A 170 22.72 8.88 0.43
N GLN A 171 23.47 8.80 1.53
CA GLN A 171 23.00 9.02 2.90
C GLN A 171 22.69 10.51 3.19
N GLY A 172 21.92 10.76 4.26
CA GLY A 172 21.72 12.10 4.80
C GLY A 172 20.68 12.94 4.08
N LEU A 173 19.54 12.34 3.69
CA LEU A 173 18.33 13.05 3.23
C LEU A 173 17.19 12.96 4.28
N ASP A 174 17.33 11.97 5.15
CA ASP A 174 16.58 11.60 6.35
C ASP A 174 16.96 12.44 7.59
N GLU A 175 18.25 12.74 7.80
CA GLU A 175 18.74 13.55 8.94
C GLU A 175 18.22 15.01 8.96
N TRP A 176 17.52 15.45 7.91
CA TRP A 176 17.10 16.84 7.69
C TRP A 176 15.75 17.20 8.35
N GLU A 177 15.58 16.86 9.63
CA GLU A 177 14.39 17.18 10.44
C GLU A 177 14.26 18.69 10.78
N LEU A 178 15.19 19.52 10.30
CA LEU A 178 15.18 20.97 10.49
C LEU A 178 13.97 21.63 9.80
N VAL A 179 13.14 22.33 10.57
CA VAL A 179 11.96 23.03 10.03
C VAL A 179 12.35 24.36 9.38
N GLY A 180 11.96 24.56 8.11
CA GLY A 180 11.93 25.87 7.44
C GLY A 180 12.92 26.07 6.29
N VAL A 181 13.22 27.34 5.98
CA VAL A 181 13.89 27.76 4.73
C VAL A 181 15.29 27.13 4.57
N LYS A 182 16.06 27.00 5.67
CA LYS A 182 17.39 26.40 5.65
C LYS A 182 17.38 24.95 5.16
N ALA A 183 16.43 24.14 5.61
CA ALA A 183 16.31 22.76 5.19
C ALA A 183 15.97 22.62 3.71
N ARG A 184 15.08 23.48 3.17
CA ARG A 184 14.80 23.48 1.73
C ARG A 184 16.01 23.89 0.89
N GLN A 185 16.91 24.72 1.42
CA GLN A 185 18.17 25.06 0.73
C GLN A 185 19.15 23.88 0.75
N GLY A 186 19.43 23.29 1.92
CA GLY A 186 20.39 22.19 2.01
C GLY A 186 19.88 20.85 1.43
N ARG A 187 18.56 20.60 1.45
CA ARG A 187 17.96 19.49 0.69
C ARG A 187 18.18 19.65 -0.81
N ARG A 188 18.14 20.87 -1.38
CA ARG A 188 18.59 21.11 -2.76
C ARG A 188 20.09 20.86 -2.94
N GLU A 189 20.92 21.23 -1.98
CA GLU A 189 22.35 20.94 -2.02
C GLU A 189 22.64 19.43 -2.05
N LEU A 190 21.88 18.62 -1.30
CA LEU A 190 22.01 17.17 -1.36
C LEU A 190 21.46 16.59 -2.69
N LEU A 191 20.35 17.12 -3.22
CA LEU A 191 19.87 16.75 -4.55
C LEU A 191 20.86 17.12 -5.67
N ASN A 192 21.61 18.22 -5.52
CA ASN A 192 22.72 18.55 -6.41
C ASN A 192 23.86 17.52 -6.30
N LYS A 193 24.19 17.02 -5.10
CA LYS A 193 25.21 15.97 -4.90
C LYS A 193 24.79 14.63 -5.51
N ILE A 194 23.51 14.27 -5.40
CA ILE A 194 22.93 13.09 -6.07
C ILE A 194 23.01 13.25 -7.61
N ASP A 195 22.75 14.46 -8.12
CA ASP A 195 22.85 14.78 -9.54
C ASP A 195 24.29 14.75 -10.07
N GLU A 196 25.25 15.27 -9.29
CA GLU A 196 26.69 15.23 -9.57
C GLU A 196 27.24 13.79 -9.56
N ALA A 197 26.86 12.98 -8.58
CA ALA A 197 27.20 11.56 -8.48
C ALA A 197 26.68 10.77 -9.69
N ILE A 198 25.37 10.88 -9.98
CA ILE A 198 24.76 10.25 -11.16
C ILE A 198 25.46 10.69 -12.46
N GLN A 199 25.81 11.97 -12.60
CA GLN A 199 26.55 12.44 -13.78
C GLN A 199 27.95 11.84 -13.87
N ALA A 200 28.69 11.76 -12.76
CA ALA A 200 30.00 11.12 -12.72
C ALA A 200 29.92 9.65 -13.15
N HIS A 201 28.93 8.88 -12.68
CA HIS A 201 28.74 7.50 -13.13
C HIS A 201 28.31 7.40 -14.58
N LEU A 202 27.39 8.23 -15.05
CA LEU A 202 26.92 8.25 -16.44
C LEU A 202 28.03 8.57 -17.46
N HIS A 203 29.11 9.25 -17.05
CA HIS A 203 30.30 9.43 -17.89
C HIS A 203 31.21 8.19 -17.97
N THR A 204 31.04 7.19 -17.09
CA THR A 204 31.80 5.93 -17.12
C THR A 204 31.09 4.79 -17.84
N LEU A 205 29.76 4.86 -17.97
CA LEU A 205 28.97 3.82 -18.64
C LEU A 205 29.19 3.84 -20.15
N GLN A 206 29.32 2.64 -20.73
CA GLN A 206 29.35 2.43 -22.17
C GLN A 206 28.13 1.60 -22.58
N GLY A 207 27.59 1.87 -23.77
CA GLY A 207 26.41 1.19 -24.28
C GLY A 207 25.08 1.59 -23.61
N PRO A 208 24.00 0.82 -23.82
CA PRO A 208 22.68 1.14 -23.31
C PRO A 208 22.57 0.95 -21.80
N TYR A 209 21.87 1.88 -21.13
CA TYR A 209 21.78 1.92 -19.67
C TYR A 209 20.40 2.33 -19.16
N LEU A 210 20.07 1.86 -17.96
CA LEU A 210 18.89 2.24 -17.18
C LEU A 210 19.34 2.84 -15.85
N VAL A 211 18.86 4.05 -15.52
CA VAL A 211 19.00 4.66 -14.19
C VAL A 211 17.69 4.51 -13.43
N VAL A 212 17.77 4.19 -12.13
CA VAL A 212 16.62 4.13 -11.21
C VAL A 212 17.00 4.88 -9.92
N LEU A 213 16.46 6.08 -9.74
CA LEU A 213 16.54 6.87 -8.51
C LEU A 213 15.31 6.59 -7.63
N THR A 214 15.54 6.30 -6.34
CA THR A 214 14.47 5.90 -5.42
C THR A 214 14.88 6.10 -3.95
N SER A 215 13.96 5.91 -2.98
CA SER A 215 14.26 5.90 -1.53
C SER A 215 14.04 4.50 -0.96
N LEU A 216 14.99 3.59 -1.20
CA LEU A 216 14.99 2.27 -0.56
C LEU A 216 15.64 2.34 0.83
N PRO A 217 15.13 1.61 1.84
CA PRO A 217 15.79 1.49 3.12
C PRO A 217 17.14 0.79 2.96
N GLU A 218 18.12 1.10 3.82
CA GLU A 218 19.48 0.54 3.70
C GLU A 218 19.50 -0.98 3.80
N ALA A 219 18.58 -1.59 4.56
CA ALA A 219 18.41 -3.04 4.60
C ALA A 219 18.10 -3.66 3.22
N SER A 220 17.38 -2.96 2.33
CA SER A 220 17.13 -3.41 0.95
C SER A 220 18.38 -3.34 0.08
N THR A 221 19.20 -2.28 0.20
CA THR A 221 20.44 -2.16 -0.59
C THR A 221 21.50 -3.15 -0.08
N GLN A 222 21.59 -3.38 1.23
CA GLN A 222 22.41 -4.44 1.83
C GLN A 222 21.94 -5.84 1.39
N ALA A 223 20.63 -6.11 1.33
CA ALA A 223 20.08 -7.40 0.87
C ALA A 223 20.22 -7.63 -0.65
N LEU A 224 20.40 -6.56 -1.44
CA LEU A 224 20.88 -6.66 -2.83
C LEU A 224 22.39 -6.92 -2.88
N ALA A 225 23.17 -6.26 -2.03
CA ALA A 225 24.62 -6.44 -1.96
C ALA A 225 25.04 -7.85 -1.53
N SER A 226 24.24 -8.53 -0.71
CA SER A 226 24.47 -9.92 -0.31
C SER A 226 24.14 -10.96 -1.39
N ILE A 227 23.68 -10.55 -2.60
CA ILE A 227 23.42 -11.49 -3.70
C ILE A 227 24.75 -11.92 -4.32
N THR A 228 25.33 -12.99 -3.80
CA THR A 228 26.48 -13.65 -4.41
C THR A 228 26.12 -14.11 -5.83
N PRO A 229 26.93 -13.78 -6.87
CA PRO A 229 26.68 -14.28 -8.21
C PRO A 229 26.90 -15.80 -8.22
N LEU A 230 25.87 -16.55 -8.64
CA LEU A 230 25.90 -18.00 -8.79
C LEU A 230 27.07 -18.39 -9.70
N THR A 231 28.15 -18.86 -9.10
CA THR A 231 29.36 -19.21 -9.83
C THR A 231 29.05 -20.45 -10.66
N LYS A 232 29.40 -20.46 -11.95
CA LYS A 232 28.95 -21.45 -12.96
C LYS A 232 29.18 -22.94 -12.62
N ARG A 233 29.95 -23.24 -11.55
CA ARG A 233 30.11 -24.61 -11.00
C ARG A 233 28.96 -25.05 -10.08
N GLN A 234 28.28 -24.15 -9.38
CA GLN A 234 27.12 -24.49 -8.54
C GLN A 234 25.88 -24.80 -9.37
N ALA A 235 25.72 -24.16 -10.53
CA ALA A 235 24.61 -24.42 -11.46
C ALA A 235 24.63 -25.82 -12.11
N LEU A 236 25.70 -26.61 -11.90
CA LEU A 236 25.82 -28.00 -12.36
C LEU A 236 25.71 -29.04 -11.22
N ASP A 237 25.61 -28.59 -9.96
CA ASP A 237 25.44 -29.46 -8.77
C ASP A 237 24.03 -29.32 -8.15
N LEU A 238 23.15 -28.57 -8.82
CA LEU A 238 21.80 -28.24 -8.36
C LEU A 238 20.68 -29.02 -9.08
N ASP A 239 20.86 -29.45 -10.33
CA ASP A 239 19.88 -30.31 -11.02
C ASP A 239 19.76 -31.68 -10.32
N ASP A 240 20.90 -32.34 -10.06
CA ASP A 240 20.91 -33.66 -9.40
C ASP A 240 20.37 -33.61 -7.96
N LYS A 241 20.60 -32.52 -7.22
CA LYS A 241 20.18 -32.38 -5.81
C LYS A 241 18.80 -31.77 -5.59
N ALA A 242 18.23 -31.07 -6.57
CA ALA A 242 16.84 -30.65 -6.50
C ALA A 242 15.90 -31.86 -6.46
N LEU A 243 16.24 -32.92 -7.21
CA LEU A 243 15.47 -34.16 -7.31
C LEU A 243 15.50 -34.98 -6.00
N GLU A 244 16.67 -35.13 -5.35
CA GLU A 244 16.77 -35.85 -4.05
C GLU A 244 15.90 -35.19 -2.96
N ILE A 245 15.79 -33.85 -2.97
CA ILE A 245 15.07 -33.09 -1.93
C ILE A 245 13.53 -33.13 -2.12
N GLU A 246 13.03 -33.21 -3.36
CA GLU A 246 11.58 -33.40 -3.58
C GLU A 246 11.11 -34.81 -3.19
N GLU A 247 11.93 -35.85 -3.39
CA GLU A 247 11.57 -37.23 -3.04
C GLU A 247 11.56 -37.45 -1.50
N GLU A 248 12.53 -36.90 -0.76
CA GLU A 248 12.54 -36.95 0.70
C GLU A 248 11.34 -36.18 1.29
N ALA A 249 11.02 -34.99 0.75
CA ALA A 249 9.87 -34.20 1.20
C ALA A 249 8.52 -34.92 0.96
N LEU A 250 8.33 -35.54 -0.20
CA LEU A 250 7.12 -36.33 -0.50
C LEU A 250 6.96 -37.53 0.43
N SER A 251 8.06 -38.22 0.79
CA SER A 251 8.01 -39.33 1.74
C SER A 251 7.52 -38.92 3.14
N SER A 252 7.77 -37.68 3.55
CA SER A 252 7.35 -37.16 4.87
C SER A 252 5.86 -36.78 4.98
N LEU A 253 5.15 -36.73 3.85
CA LEU A 253 3.72 -36.35 3.81
C LEU A 253 2.76 -37.55 3.86
N SER A 254 3.16 -38.72 3.35
CA SER A 254 2.33 -39.93 3.39
C SER A 254 2.07 -40.43 4.81
N ASP A 255 3.00 -40.20 5.74
CA ASP A 255 2.90 -40.64 7.13
C ASP A 255 1.92 -39.80 7.97
N LEU A 256 1.30 -38.75 7.39
CA LEU A 256 0.43 -37.81 8.11
C LEU A 256 -1.09 -38.01 7.85
N GLU A 257 -1.49 -38.77 6.83
CA GLU A 257 -2.92 -39.01 6.55
C GLU A 257 -3.54 -40.10 7.44
N ASP A 258 -2.74 -41.07 7.93
CA ASP A 258 -3.19 -42.18 8.81
C ASP A 258 -3.54 -41.74 10.26
N ALA A 259 -3.45 -40.44 10.57
CA ALA A 259 -3.63 -39.88 11.92
C ALA A 259 -4.97 -39.15 12.16
N LEU A 260 -5.94 -39.28 11.24
CA LEU A 260 -7.18 -38.48 11.21
C LEU A 260 -8.48 -39.31 11.12
N ASP A 261 -8.58 -40.37 11.92
CA ASP A 261 -9.85 -41.02 12.29
C ASP A 261 -10.01 -41.07 13.83
N GLU A 262 -11.20 -41.45 14.30
CA GLU A 262 -11.69 -41.40 15.70
C GLU A 262 -11.83 -39.99 16.32
N THR A 263 -12.95 -39.32 16.00
CA THR A 263 -13.62 -38.43 16.98
C THR A 263 -15.08 -38.86 17.19
N PRO A 264 -15.53 -39.12 18.43
CA PRO A 264 -16.85 -39.72 18.68
C PRO A 264 -17.98 -38.68 18.68
N VAL A 265 -19.03 -38.94 17.90
CA VAL A 265 -20.22 -38.08 17.81
C VAL A 265 -21.16 -38.31 19.02
N PRO A 266 -21.60 -37.25 19.74
CA PRO A 266 -22.57 -37.39 20.83
C PRO A 266 -23.99 -37.64 20.30
N SER A 267 -24.62 -38.74 20.71
CA SER A 267 -26.00 -39.07 20.34
C SER A 267 -27.02 -38.22 21.11
N SER A 268 -27.99 -37.64 20.40
CA SER A 268 -29.20 -37.04 21.00
C SER A 268 -30.44 -37.87 20.66
N THR A 269 -31.20 -38.26 21.68
CA THR A 269 -32.37 -39.12 21.55
C THR A 269 -33.66 -38.32 21.31
N ILE A 270 -34.33 -38.63 20.20
CA ILE A 270 -35.75 -38.34 19.95
C ILE A 270 -36.36 -39.65 19.46
N GLY A 271 -37.57 -40.00 19.90
CA GLY A 271 -38.23 -41.26 19.54
C GLY A 271 -39.62 -41.07 18.95
N THR A 272 -40.20 -42.21 18.50
CA THR A 272 -41.65 -42.56 18.55
C THR A 272 -42.65 -41.56 17.97
N ASP A 273 -43.45 -41.86 16.93
CA ASP A 273 -43.74 -43.13 16.24
C ASP A 273 -44.21 -42.88 14.79
N ASP A 274 -44.04 -43.86 13.88
CA ASP A 274 -45.08 -44.40 12.98
C ASP A 274 -44.45 -45.29 11.86
N PRO A 275 -45.02 -46.47 11.53
CA PRO A 275 -44.59 -47.31 10.42
C PRO A 275 -45.43 -47.13 9.13
N ASP A 276 -44.99 -47.81 8.06
CA ASP A 276 -45.70 -48.07 6.79
C ASP A 276 -46.04 -46.88 5.87
N THR A 277 -45.24 -46.69 4.80
CA THR A 277 -45.70 -46.85 3.40
C THR A 277 -44.56 -46.68 2.36
N PHE A 278 -44.40 -47.73 1.53
CA PHE A 278 -43.81 -47.81 0.18
C PHE A 278 -42.98 -46.65 -0.44
N ALA A 279 -41.72 -46.99 -0.69
CA ALA A 279 -41.05 -46.99 -2.00
C ALA A 279 -40.74 -45.66 -2.76
N ALA A 280 -39.43 -45.36 -2.74
CA ALA A 280 -38.60 -44.85 -3.84
C ALA A 280 -38.66 -43.36 -4.26
N GLN A 281 -37.45 -42.83 -4.50
CA GLN A 281 -37.11 -41.79 -5.47
C GLN A 281 -37.54 -40.34 -5.18
N ASP A 282 -36.69 -39.57 -4.47
CA ASP A 282 -36.14 -38.32 -5.02
C ASP A 282 -34.83 -37.85 -4.32
N ARG A 283 -34.29 -36.71 -4.76
CA ARG A 283 -32.96 -36.12 -4.45
C ARG A 283 -32.83 -35.46 -3.06
N PRO A 284 -31.60 -35.31 -2.53
CA PRO A 284 -31.33 -34.37 -1.44
C PRO A 284 -31.45 -32.90 -1.92
N ILE A 285 -32.14 -32.05 -1.15
CA ILE A 285 -32.32 -30.61 -1.43
C ILE A 285 -32.10 -29.78 -0.15
N ILE A 286 -30.93 -29.91 0.50
CA ILE A 286 -30.57 -29.12 1.70
C ILE A 286 -29.10 -28.62 1.67
N GLU A 287 -28.56 -28.34 0.48
CA GLU A 287 -27.24 -27.71 0.31
C GLU A 287 -27.32 -26.37 -0.45
N SER A 288 -28.30 -26.20 -1.34
CA SER A 288 -28.36 -25.10 -2.31
C SER A 288 -28.86 -23.74 -1.78
N VAL A 289 -28.83 -23.51 -0.47
CA VAL A 289 -29.34 -22.27 0.17
C VAL A 289 -28.21 -21.44 0.78
N THR A 290 -27.27 -22.07 1.49
CA THR A 290 -26.08 -21.41 2.05
C THR A 290 -25.15 -20.92 0.95
N ASP A 291 -24.79 -21.78 0.01
CA ASP A 291 -23.83 -21.48 -1.06
C ASP A 291 -24.38 -20.39 -1.99
N LYS A 292 -25.70 -20.41 -2.21
CA LYS A 292 -26.41 -19.45 -3.04
C LYS A 292 -26.61 -18.09 -2.36
N ALA A 293 -26.60 -18.05 -1.02
CA ALA A 293 -26.53 -16.81 -0.26
C ALA A 293 -25.10 -16.23 -0.28
N ALA A 294 -24.06 -17.06 -0.11
CA ALA A 294 -22.67 -16.65 -0.22
C ALA A 294 -22.35 -16.07 -1.60
N GLN A 295 -22.71 -16.78 -2.68
CA GLN A 295 -22.49 -16.35 -4.07
C GLN A 295 -23.26 -15.07 -4.42
N ALA A 296 -24.41 -14.81 -3.80
CA ALA A 296 -25.15 -13.56 -3.97
C ALA A 296 -24.51 -12.37 -3.24
N ILE A 297 -23.82 -12.61 -2.12
CA ILE A 297 -23.08 -11.58 -1.38
C ILE A 297 -21.80 -11.20 -2.11
N ASP A 298 -21.01 -12.17 -2.59
CA ASP A 298 -19.80 -11.90 -3.38
C ASP A 298 -20.13 -11.12 -4.66
N ALA A 299 -21.13 -11.56 -5.43
CA ALA A 299 -21.57 -10.83 -6.63
C ALA A 299 -22.09 -9.41 -6.33
N GLY A 300 -22.67 -9.18 -5.15
CA GLY A 300 -23.08 -7.86 -4.69
C GLY A 300 -21.88 -6.96 -4.33
N ILE A 301 -20.85 -7.53 -3.71
CA ILE A 301 -19.60 -6.82 -3.38
C ILE A 301 -18.83 -6.47 -4.64
N ASP A 302 -18.69 -7.39 -5.60
CA ASP A 302 -18.02 -7.14 -6.88
C ASP A 302 -18.75 -6.10 -7.75
N TYR A 303 -20.10 -6.07 -7.71
CA TYR A 303 -20.85 -5.03 -8.43
C TYR A 303 -20.64 -3.63 -7.81
N VAL A 304 -20.56 -3.53 -6.48
CA VAL A 304 -20.21 -2.26 -5.81
C VAL A 304 -18.75 -1.88 -6.03
N ALA A 305 -17.83 -2.86 -5.98
CA ALA A 305 -16.41 -2.63 -6.22
C ALA A 305 -16.13 -2.16 -7.66
N SER A 306 -16.75 -2.79 -8.66
CA SER A 306 -16.62 -2.40 -10.07
C SER A 306 -17.32 -1.06 -10.38
N ALA A 307 -18.46 -0.75 -9.74
CA ALA A 307 -19.11 0.56 -9.87
C ALA A 307 -18.29 1.73 -9.26
N PHE A 308 -17.31 1.43 -8.40
CA PHE A 308 -16.36 2.39 -7.84
C PHE A 308 -14.90 2.19 -8.30
N ALA A 309 -14.63 1.23 -9.19
CA ALA A 309 -13.33 1.05 -9.79
C ALA A 309 -13.07 2.20 -10.79
N PRO A 310 -12.09 3.09 -10.55
CA PRO A 310 -11.78 4.13 -11.51
C PRO A 310 -11.13 3.49 -12.74
N ASP A 311 -11.58 3.89 -13.94
CA ASP A 311 -10.89 3.54 -15.18
C ASP A 311 -9.37 3.82 -15.04
N PRO A 312 -8.47 2.90 -15.43
CA PRO A 312 -7.02 3.04 -15.23
C PRO A 312 -6.35 4.10 -16.14
N THR A 313 -7.09 5.14 -16.51
CA THR A 313 -6.66 6.27 -17.35
C THR A 313 -5.84 7.30 -16.58
N SER A 314 -4.66 6.88 -16.12
CA SER A 314 -3.49 7.74 -15.84
C SER A 314 -3.77 9.09 -15.13
N ILE A 315 -4.56 9.10 -14.05
CA ILE A 315 -4.97 10.31 -13.31
C ILE A 315 -3.79 11.18 -12.79
N PHE A 316 -2.58 10.63 -12.73
CA PHE A 316 -1.36 11.32 -12.28
C PHE A 316 -0.46 11.82 -13.42
N GLU A 317 -0.76 11.49 -14.68
CA GLU A 317 -0.01 11.97 -15.84
C GLU A 317 -0.53 13.36 -16.24
N VAL A 318 0.11 14.38 -15.67
CA VAL A 318 -0.33 15.79 -15.77
C VAL A 318 -0.14 16.32 -17.18
N LYS A 319 -1.10 16.02 -18.05
CA LYS A 319 -1.15 16.51 -19.43
C LYS A 319 -0.92 18.02 -19.46
N PRO A 320 0.07 18.54 -20.21
CA PRO A 320 0.25 19.98 -20.33
C PRO A 320 -1.02 20.62 -20.91
N ASN A 321 -1.41 21.77 -20.36
CA ASN A 321 -2.70 22.45 -20.57
C ASN A 321 -3.93 21.80 -19.88
N SER A 322 -3.75 20.83 -18.98
CA SER A 322 -4.80 20.47 -18.01
C SER A 322 -5.18 21.68 -17.14
N GLY A 323 -6.49 21.87 -16.92
CA GLY A 323 -7.03 23.04 -16.24
C GLY A 323 -6.58 23.17 -14.79
N LEU A 324 -6.64 24.39 -14.22
CA LEU A 324 -6.06 24.75 -12.92
C LEU A 324 -6.46 23.82 -11.75
N LEU A 325 -7.65 23.22 -11.80
CA LEU A 325 -8.12 22.24 -10.81
C LEU A 325 -7.30 20.94 -10.77
N HIS A 326 -6.71 20.51 -11.89
CA HIS A 326 -5.99 19.23 -12.02
C HIS A 326 -4.67 19.19 -11.20
N ARG A 327 -4.23 20.35 -10.67
CA ARG A 327 -3.08 20.46 -9.76
C ARG A 327 -3.46 20.38 -8.28
N TYR A 328 -4.74 20.45 -7.93
CA TYR A 328 -5.22 20.45 -6.54
C TYR A 328 -5.85 19.10 -6.18
N VAL A 329 -4.99 18.16 -5.77
CA VAL A 329 -5.36 16.82 -5.28
C VAL A 329 -6.38 16.87 -4.11
N PHE A 330 -6.53 18.01 -3.45
CA PHE A 330 -7.58 18.29 -2.47
C PHE A 330 -9.04 18.14 -2.98
N PHE A 331 -9.29 18.05 -4.29
CA PHE A 331 -10.62 17.85 -4.87
C PHE A 331 -10.76 16.50 -5.59
N THR A 332 -10.36 15.39 -4.95
CA THR A 332 -10.75 14.05 -5.43
C THR A 332 -12.28 13.88 -5.39
N PRO A 333 -12.89 13.12 -6.34
CA PRO A 333 -14.33 12.84 -6.32
C PRO A 333 -14.81 12.20 -5.02
N ALA A 334 -13.98 11.35 -4.41
CA ALA A 334 -14.25 10.74 -3.10
C ALA A 334 -14.33 11.80 -1.98
N LEU A 335 -13.44 12.78 -1.94
CA LEU A 335 -13.47 13.86 -0.94
C LEU A 335 -14.69 14.78 -1.15
N ILE A 336 -15.04 15.07 -2.41
CA ILE A 336 -16.28 15.80 -2.76
C ILE A 336 -17.51 15.04 -2.25
N LEU A 337 -17.59 13.72 -2.47
CA LEU A 337 -18.67 12.88 -1.95
C LEU A 337 -18.69 12.84 -0.41
N CYS A 338 -17.54 12.73 0.26
CA CYS A 338 -17.46 12.78 1.72
C CYS A 338 -17.97 14.10 2.30
N ILE A 339 -17.62 15.23 1.68
CA ILE A 339 -18.17 16.56 2.05
C ILE A 339 -19.68 16.59 1.80
N LEU A 340 -20.14 16.16 0.63
CA LEU A 340 -21.56 16.20 0.25
C LEU A 340 -22.43 15.33 1.15
N ILE A 341 -22.00 14.10 1.46
CA ILE A 341 -22.67 13.19 2.40
C ILE A 341 -22.71 13.81 3.81
N SER A 342 -21.58 14.38 4.26
CA SER A 342 -21.49 15.03 5.56
C SER A 342 -22.42 16.24 5.66
N PHE A 343 -22.50 17.07 4.61
CA PHE A 343 -23.27 18.32 4.62
C PHE A 343 -24.76 18.14 4.33
N LEU A 344 -25.15 17.18 3.48
CA LEU A 344 -26.55 16.95 3.08
C LEU A 344 -27.26 15.85 3.87
N ILE A 345 -26.52 14.90 4.47
CA ILE A 345 -27.11 13.78 5.23
C ILE A 345 -26.78 13.92 6.72
N LEU A 346 -25.48 13.98 7.08
CA LEU A 346 -25.06 13.92 8.49
C LEU A 346 -25.44 15.17 9.29
N ILE A 347 -25.21 16.38 8.74
CA ILE A 347 -25.60 17.64 9.42
C ILE A 347 -27.12 17.74 9.63
N PRO A 348 -28.00 17.54 8.62
CA PRO A 348 -29.45 17.58 8.84
C PRO A 348 -29.96 16.51 9.82
N LEU A 349 -29.39 15.30 9.79
CA LEU A 349 -29.71 14.23 10.75
C LEU A 349 -29.34 14.64 12.19
N LEU A 350 -28.17 15.24 12.38
CA LEU A 350 -27.69 15.73 13.68
C LEU A 350 -28.58 16.88 14.20
N VAL A 351 -28.99 17.81 13.34
CA VAL A 351 -29.92 18.89 13.69
C VAL A 351 -31.30 18.31 14.08
N PHE A 352 -31.85 17.39 13.28
CA PHE A 352 -33.17 16.79 13.55
C PHE A 352 -33.19 16.00 14.86
N THR A 353 -32.18 15.14 15.09
CA THR A 353 -32.04 14.38 16.35
C THR A 353 -31.80 15.29 17.55
N SER A 354 -31.06 16.39 17.40
CA SER A 354 -30.91 17.40 18.46
C SER A 354 -32.25 18.04 18.85
N GLN A 355 -33.10 18.40 17.88
CA GLN A 355 -34.44 18.92 18.16
C GLN A 355 -35.29 17.87 18.90
N ALA A 356 -35.29 16.61 18.42
CA ALA A 356 -36.01 15.50 19.04
C ALA A 356 -35.55 15.17 20.48
N LEU A 357 -34.28 15.42 20.82
CA LEU A 357 -33.81 15.30 22.21
C LEU A 357 -34.27 16.47 23.09
N THR A 358 -34.44 17.68 22.53
CA THR A 358 -34.92 18.84 23.31
C THR A 358 -36.42 18.83 23.63
N THR A 359 -37.23 18.04 22.92
CA THR A 359 -38.65 17.88 23.24
C THR A 359 -38.92 16.94 24.43
N VAL A 360 -37.90 16.19 24.89
CA VAL A 360 -38.01 15.32 26.08
C VAL A 360 -38.03 16.17 27.36
N GLN A 361 -39.21 16.69 27.70
CA GLN A 361 -39.45 17.38 28.96
C GLN A 361 -39.58 16.36 30.10
N THR A 362 -38.53 16.24 30.92
CA THR A 362 -38.56 15.46 32.17
C THR A 362 -39.59 16.06 33.14
N VAL A 363 -40.55 15.25 33.60
CA VAL A 363 -41.72 15.72 34.36
C VAL A 363 -41.38 15.92 35.85
N TYR A 364 -40.70 17.03 36.16
CA TYR A 364 -40.33 17.50 37.51
C TYR A 364 -41.52 17.80 38.47
N GLY A 365 -42.73 17.31 38.17
CA GLY A 365 -43.95 17.57 38.91
C GLY A 365 -44.47 16.40 39.76
N LEU A 366 -43.91 15.20 39.61
CA LEU A 366 -44.41 13.97 40.27
C LEU A 366 -43.72 13.66 41.60
N GLU A 367 -42.46 14.04 41.77
CA GLU A 367 -41.64 13.66 42.92
C GLU A 367 -41.95 14.43 44.23
N HIS A 368 -42.45 15.67 44.13
CA HIS A 368 -42.68 16.53 45.30
C HIS A 368 -44.07 16.41 45.97
N LYS A 369 -44.95 15.49 45.55
CA LYS A 369 -46.32 15.39 46.08
C LYS A 369 -46.65 14.12 46.90
N MET A 370 -45.67 13.26 47.17
CA MET A 370 -45.86 12.06 48.01
C MET A 370 -45.23 12.12 49.41
N THR A 371 -44.49 13.18 49.75
CA THR A 371 -44.17 13.51 51.15
C THR A 371 -45.41 14.12 51.83
N GLY A 372 -46.40 13.28 52.11
CA GLY A 372 -47.58 13.67 52.88
C GLY A 372 -47.16 14.15 54.26
N SER A 373 -47.60 15.35 54.66
CA SER A 373 -47.32 15.92 55.98
C SER A 373 -48.08 15.14 57.05
N VAL A 374 -47.44 14.12 57.62
CA VAL A 374 -47.91 13.42 58.81
C VAL A 374 -47.66 14.34 60.01
N GLY A 375 -48.53 15.33 60.19
CA GLY A 375 -48.50 16.24 61.32
C GLY A 375 -48.75 15.48 62.62
N THR A 376 -47.69 15.24 63.39
CA THR A 376 -47.79 14.67 64.74
C THR A 376 -48.28 15.73 65.71
N ASP A 377 -49.48 15.55 66.27
CA ASP A 377 -50.05 16.47 67.27
C ASP A 377 -49.18 16.58 68.53
N GLY A 378 -48.41 17.66 68.62
CA GLY A 378 -47.53 17.99 69.74
C GLY A 378 -48.29 18.58 70.93
N SER A 379 -49.00 17.73 71.68
CA SER A 379 -49.71 18.14 72.89
C SER A 379 -48.75 18.51 74.05
N LYS A 380 -49.24 19.40 74.95
CA LYS A 380 -48.58 20.04 76.12
C LYS A 380 -47.65 21.22 75.74
N GLY A 381 -47.61 22.34 76.48
CA GLY A 381 -48.48 22.77 77.58
C GLY A 381 -47.70 23.26 78.81
N SER A 382 -47.83 24.57 79.11
CA SER A 382 -47.68 25.21 80.42
C SER A 382 -48.33 26.60 80.38
#